data_AF-A0A8S1ULM0-F1
#
_entry.id   AF-A0A8S1ULM0-F1
#
_cell.length_a   1.000
_cell.length_b   1.000
_cell.length_c   1.000
_cell.angle_alpha   90.00
_cell.angle_beta   90.00
_cell.angle_gamma   90.00
#
_symmetry.space_group_name_H-M   'P 1'
#
loop_
_entity.id
_entity.type
_entity.pdbx_description
1 polymer ?
#
loop_
_entity_poly.entity_id
_entity_poly.type
_entity_poly.pdbx_seq_one_letter_code
_entity_poly.pdbx_strand_id
1 'polypeptide(L)'
;MAGNFFKGTSTDQDSRFGDKERKLIMNKQWPEVFNRKLNMKNIDLSVIKPWIEKKMIQYIGIEDEVVQRQIINYLEQQSEDIRGPDPKVLSIQIMGYFEKNTLPFMTELWNLLVDAEGQDSGIPNQLLDSKKLEYEEKKKELQRLLERQKLLYQAIEYAEKTRKKTKTEQQ
;
A
#
# COMPACT_ATOMS: atom_id res chain seq x y z
N MET A 1 -5.98 59.05 8.54
CA MET A 1 -5.22 57.79 8.62
C MET A 1 -6.04 56.72 7.92
N ALA A 2 -5.71 56.40 6.67
CA ALA A 2 -6.38 55.35 5.91
C ALA A 2 -5.73 54.01 6.26
N GLY A 3 -6.46 53.15 6.97
CA GLY A 3 -6.01 51.80 7.28
C GLY A 3 -6.04 50.95 6.01
N ASN A 4 -4.87 50.55 5.53
CA ASN A 4 -4.71 49.58 4.45
C ASN A 4 -5.26 48.22 4.90
N PHE A 5 -6.48 47.88 4.48
CA PHE A 5 -7.08 46.55 4.64
C PHE A 5 -6.47 45.57 3.63
N PHE A 6 -5.24 45.11 3.87
CA PHE A 6 -4.73 43.88 3.27
C PHE A 6 -5.27 42.69 4.06
N LYS A 7 -6.51 42.27 3.76
CA LYS A 7 -7.04 40.99 4.24
C LYS A 7 -6.72 39.97 3.15
N GLY A 8 -5.70 39.13 3.40
CA GLY A 8 -5.28 38.09 2.48
C GLY A 8 -6.48 37.28 1.98
N THR A 9 -6.54 37.06 0.66
CA THR A 9 -7.50 36.16 0.05
C THR A 9 -7.20 34.75 0.57
N SER A 10 -8.11 34.17 1.37
CA SER A 10 -8.01 32.77 1.77
C SER A 10 -7.97 31.90 0.52
N THR A 11 -7.16 30.83 0.54
CA THR A 11 -7.08 29.81 -0.52
C THR A 11 -8.48 29.31 -0.95
N ASP A 12 -9.46 29.33 -0.04
CA ASP A 12 -10.85 28.91 -0.28
C ASP A 12 -11.69 29.86 -1.15
N GLN A 13 -11.22 31.09 -1.42
CA GLN A 13 -11.94 32.06 -2.26
C GLN A 13 -11.43 32.11 -3.71
N ASP A 14 -10.40 31.33 -4.05
CA ASP A 14 -9.85 31.33 -5.41
C ASP A 14 -10.56 30.30 -6.31
N SER A 15 -11.66 30.76 -6.94
CA SER A 15 -12.41 29.99 -7.95
C SER A 15 -11.56 29.48 -9.13
N ARG A 16 -10.37 30.05 -9.36
CA ARG A 16 -9.51 29.71 -10.51
C ARG A 16 -8.84 28.35 -10.36
N PHE A 17 -8.66 27.84 -9.14
CA PHE A 17 -8.06 26.52 -8.91
C PHE A 17 -9.10 25.40 -9.04
N GLY A 18 -10.29 25.56 -8.46
CA GLY A 18 -11.38 24.59 -8.60
C GLY A 18 -11.83 24.40 -10.06
N ASP A 19 -11.73 25.45 -10.89
CA ASP A 19 -12.01 25.34 -12.32
C ASP A 19 -10.99 24.51 -13.09
N LYS A 20 -9.71 24.53 -12.69
CA LYS A 20 -8.67 23.73 -13.35
C LYS A 20 -8.82 22.25 -13.00
N GLU A 21 -9.05 21.93 -11.73
CA GLU A 21 -9.27 20.55 -11.29
C GLU A 21 -10.51 19.97 -11.94
N ARG A 22 -11.65 20.69 -11.94
CA ARG A 22 -12.88 20.25 -12.62
C ARG A 22 -12.67 20.05 -14.11
N LYS A 23 -11.94 20.93 -14.80
CA LYS A 23 -11.60 20.75 -16.21
C LYS A 23 -10.72 19.53 -16.46
N LEU A 24 -9.75 19.25 -15.58
CA LEU A 24 -8.92 18.05 -15.66
C LEU A 24 -9.75 16.77 -15.45
N ILE A 25 -10.73 16.80 -14.55
CA ILE A 25 -11.69 15.70 -14.35
C ILE A 25 -12.51 15.48 -15.62
N MET A 26 -13.04 16.54 -16.23
CA MET A 26 -13.93 16.41 -17.40
C MET A 26 -13.21 15.96 -18.67
N ASN A 27 -11.93 16.34 -18.85
CA ASN A 27 -11.19 16.06 -20.09
C ASN A 27 -10.47 14.70 -20.10
N LYS A 28 -10.37 14.01 -18.95
CA LYS A 28 -9.63 12.76 -18.83
C LYS A 28 -10.55 11.55 -18.94
N GLN A 29 -10.08 10.50 -19.60
CA GLN A 29 -10.74 9.19 -19.58
C GLN A 29 -10.40 8.49 -18.26
N TRP A 30 -11.44 8.13 -17.52
CA TRP A 30 -11.31 7.51 -16.20
C TRP A 30 -11.64 6.02 -16.28
N PRO A 31 -10.92 5.16 -15.53
CA PRO A 31 -11.26 3.76 -15.39
C PRO A 31 -12.71 3.55 -14.93
N GLU A 32 -13.39 2.51 -15.42
CA GLU A 32 -14.80 2.24 -15.07
C GLU A 32 -15.01 2.06 -13.57
N VAL A 33 -14.02 1.50 -12.88
CA VAL A 33 -14.06 1.30 -11.42
C VAL A 33 -14.26 2.63 -10.67
N PHE A 34 -13.87 3.77 -11.24
CA PHE A 34 -14.04 5.10 -10.62
C PHE A 34 -15.49 5.57 -10.61
N ASN A 35 -16.39 4.93 -11.36
CA ASN A 35 -17.81 5.25 -11.34
C ASN A 35 -18.54 4.58 -10.17
N ARG A 36 -17.91 3.61 -9.50
CA ARG A 36 -18.47 2.96 -8.31
C ARG A 36 -18.23 3.84 -7.09
N LYS A 37 -19.34 4.20 -6.43
CA LYS A 37 -19.32 4.87 -5.12
C LYS A 37 -18.99 3.84 -4.05
N LEU A 38 -18.14 4.23 -3.11
CA LEU A 38 -17.69 3.39 -2.01
C LEU A 38 -18.25 3.89 -0.69
N ASN A 39 -18.74 2.96 0.12
CA ASN A 39 -19.08 3.17 1.51
C ASN A 39 -17.93 2.73 2.40
N MET A 40 -17.18 3.70 2.91
CA MET A 40 -15.99 3.48 3.73
C MET A 40 -16.28 2.88 5.11
N LYS A 41 -17.54 2.85 5.56
CA LYS A 41 -17.92 2.35 6.89
C LYS A 41 -17.58 0.88 7.11
N ASN A 42 -17.55 0.10 6.03
CA ASN A 42 -17.33 -1.34 6.06
C ASN A 42 -15.91 -1.72 5.65
N ILE A 43 -15.01 -0.75 5.44
CA ILE A 43 -13.64 -1.01 4.98
C ILE A 43 -12.67 -0.81 6.14
N ASP A 44 -11.84 -1.81 6.42
CA ASP A 44 -10.78 -1.68 7.42
C ASP A 44 -9.54 -0.99 6.82
N LEU A 45 -9.37 0.30 7.11
CA LEU A 45 -8.21 1.06 6.64
C LEU A 45 -6.89 0.57 7.23
N SER A 46 -6.89 -0.15 8.36
CA SER A 46 -5.65 -0.63 8.99
C SER A 46 -4.87 -1.60 8.11
N VAL A 47 -5.57 -2.38 7.27
CA VAL A 47 -4.94 -3.30 6.30
C VAL A 47 -4.58 -2.62 4.98
N ILE A 48 -5.26 -1.52 4.65
CA ILE A 48 -5.01 -0.76 3.41
C ILE A 48 -3.77 0.13 3.54
N LYS A 49 -3.52 0.73 4.72
CA LYS A 49 -2.35 1.57 5.01
C LYS A 49 -1.00 0.92 4.62
N PRO A 50 -0.65 -0.30 5.11
CA PRO A 50 0.60 -0.95 4.73
C PRO A 50 0.63 -1.38 3.27
N TRP A 51 -0.53 -1.63 2.65
CA TRP A 51 -0.58 -1.93 1.22
C TRP A 51 -0.26 -0.70 0.36
N ILE A 52 -0.81 0.47 0.72
CA ILE A 52 -0.52 1.75 0.04
C ILE A 52 0.97 2.03 0.06
N GLU A 53 1.62 1.87 1.22
CA GLU A 53 3.07 2.07 1.38
C GLU A 53 3.88 1.20 0.41
N LYS A 54 3.64 -0.11 0.45
CA LYS A 54 4.34 -1.07 -0.41
C LYS A 54 4.10 -0.78 -1.89
N LYS A 55 2.88 -0.42 -2.28
CA LYS A 55 2.53 -0.15 -3.68
C LYS A 55 3.05 1.18 -4.18
N MET A 56 3.01 2.21 -3.35
CA MET A 56 3.61 3.50 -3.67
C MET A 56 5.11 3.35 -3.99
N ILE A 57 5.85 2.62 -3.15
CA ILE A 57 7.28 2.34 -3.38
C ILE A 57 7.48 1.58 -4.71
N GLN A 58 6.59 0.64 -5.06
CA GLN A 58 6.66 -0.07 -6.35
C GLN A 58 6.48 0.85 -7.56
N TYR A 59 5.63 1.88 -7.46
CA TYR A 59 5.32 2.77 -8.59
C TYR A 59 6.27 3.97 -8.71
N ILE A 60 6.68 4.57 -7.58
CA ILE A 60 7.55 5.75 -7.58
C ILE A 60 9.03 5.36 -7.45
N GLY A 61 9.33 4.20 -6.84
CA GLY A 61 10.69 3.71 -6.61
C GLY A 61 11.37 4.33 -5.37
N ILE A 62 10.68 5.23 -4.68
CA ILE A 62 11.11 5.85 -3.43
C ILE A 62 9.99 5.76 -2.39
N GLU A 63 10.39 5.83 -1.12
CA GLU A 63 9.47 6.01 0.00
C GLU A 63 9.24 7.51 0.20
N ASP A 64 7.98 7.94 0.06
CA ASP A 64 7.56 9.32 0.29
C ASP A 64 6.42 9.34 1.32
N GLU A 65 6.79 9.55 2.59
CA GLU A 65 5.85 9.60 3.71
C GLU A 65 4.81 10.72 3.57
N VAL A 66 5.12 11.81 2.85
CA VAL A 66 4.19 12.93 2.66
C VAL A 66 3.06 12.51 1.75
N VAL A 67 3.39 11.86 0.63
CA VAL A 67 2.41 11.36 -0.33
C VAL A 67 1.58 10.23 0.27
N GLN A 68 2.21 9.30 0.98
CA GLN A 68 1.51 8.24 1.72
C GLN A 68 0.50 8.83 2.70
N ARG A 69 0.93 9.81 3.51
CA ARG A 69 0.07 10.49 4.48
C ARG A 69 -1.06 11.25 3.79
N GLN A 70 -0.81 11.89 2.65
CA GLN A 70 -1.84 12.58 1.88
C GLN A 70 -2.95 11.61 1.43
N ILE A 71 -2.59 10.44 0.90
CA ILE A 71 -3.56 9.41 0.49
C ILE A 71 -4.37 8.92 1.69
N ILE A 72 -3.69 8.57 2.79
CA ILE A 72 -4.35 8.06 4.01
C ILE A 72 -5.29 9.10 4.59
N ASN A 73 -4.83 10.34 4.75
CA ASN A 73 -5.63 11.43 5.29
C ASN A 73 -6.87 11.70 4.42
N TYR A 74 -6.73 11.64 3.10
CA TYR A 74 -7.88 11.79 2.20
C TYR A 74 -8.92 10.68 2.44
N LEU A 75 -8.49 9.41 2.49
CA LEU A 75 -9.40 8.29 2.73
C LEU A 75 -10.07 8.35 4.11
N GLU A 76 -9.35 8.76 5.14
CA GLU A 76 -9.89 8.94 6.49
C GLU A 76 -10.92 10.09 6.54
N GLN A 77 -10.60 11.25 5.97
CA GLN A 77 -11.54 12.38 5.92
C GLN A 77 -12.82 12.04 5.14
N GLN A 78 -12.68 11.35 4.02
CA GLN A 78 -13.83 10.96 3.20
C GLN A 78 -14.61 9.77 3.79
N SER A 79 -14.07 9.09 4.80
CA SER A 79 -14.81 8.04 5.51
C SER A 79 -15.95 8.59 6.37
N GLU A 80 -15.86 9.86 6.77
CA GLU A 80 -16.88 10.56 7.54
C GLU A 80 -17.93 11.27 6.65
N ASP A 81 -17.62 11.52 5.37
CA ASP A 81 -18.55 12.15 4.43
C ASP A 81 -19.55 11.11 3.89
N ILE A 82 -20.84 11.48 3.88
CA ILE A 82 -21.95 10.67 3.34
C ILE A 82 -21.74 10.36 1.84
N ARG A 83 -21.02 11.23 1.13
CA ARG A 83 -20.75 11.09 -0.30
C ARG A 83 -19.68 10.04 -0.60
N GLY A 84 -18.86 9.69 0.39
CA GLY A 84 -17.70 8.82 0.22
C GLY A 84 -16.57 9.45 -0.60
N PRO A 85 -15.42 8.77 -0.72
CA PRO A 85 -14.26 9.29 -1.43
C PRO A 85 -14.50 9.34 -2.95
N ASP A 86 -13.95 10.38 -3.60
CA ASP A 86 -13.93 10.51 -5.06
C ASP A 86 -12.54 10.14 -5.61
N PRO A 87 -12.41 9.06 -6.40
CA PRO A 87 -11.12 8.61 -6.91
C PRO A 87 -10.50 9.62 -7.89
N LYS A 88 -11.32 10.44 -8.57
CA LYS A 88 -10.84 11.42 -9.54
C LYS A 88 -10.17 12.60 -8.83
N VAL A 89 -10.71 13.01 -7.68
CA VAL A 89 -10.13 14.06 -6.83
C VAL A 89 -8.79 13.59 -6.28
N LEU A 90 -8.74 12.41 -5.65
CA LEU A 90 -7.49 11.86 -5.13
C LEU A 90 -6.45 11.66 -6.23
N SER A 91 -6.86 11.17 -7.40
CA SER A 91 -5.98 11.01 -8.56
C SER A 91 -5.32 12.32 -8.98
N ILE A 92 -6.03 13.44 -8.95
CA ILE A 92 -5.46 14.75 -9.29
C ILE A 92 -4.48 15.22 -8.23
N GLN A 93 -4.85 15.08 -6.95
CA GLN A 93 -4.02 15.47 -5.82
C GLN A 93 -2.66 14.77 -5.82
N ILE A 94 -2.63 13.49 -6.18
CA ILE A 94 -1.38 12.72 -6.22
C ILE A 94 -0.68 12.70 -7.59
N MET A 95 -1.31 13.27 -8.63
CA MET A 95 -0.80 13.19 -10.01
C MET A 95 0.60 13.78 -10.15
N GLY A 96 0.91 14.81 -9.38
CA GLY A 96 2.23 15.46 -9.38
C GLY A 96 3.36 14.56 -8.87
N TYR A 97 3.06 13.55 -8.06
CA TYR A 97 4.06 12.64 -7.49
C TYR A 97 4.22 11.36 -8.32
N PHE A 98 3.10 10.82 -8.82
CA PHE A 98 3.09 9.56 -9.57
C PHE A 98 3.20 9.76 -11.09
N GLU A 99 2.96 10.97 -11.60
CA GLU A 99 2.97 11.30 -13.03
C GLU A 99 2.16 10.29 -13.87
N LYS A 100 2.83 9.54 -14.75
CA LYS A 100 2.26 8.49 -15.61
C LYS A 100 1.72 7.27 -14.85
N ASN A 101 2.22 7.02 -13.63
CA ASN A 101 1.86 5.88 -12.81
C ASN A 101 0.60 6.12 -11.95
N THR A 102 0.07 7.35 -11.96
CA THR A 102 -1.09 7.75 -11.17
C THR A 102 -2.33 6.89 -11.46
N LEU A 103 -2.66 6.72 -12.75
CA LEU A 103 -3.85 5.96 -13.15
C LEU A 103 -3.74 4.47 -12.80
N PRO A 104 -2.63 3.76 -13.13
CA PRO A 104 -2.43 2.38 -12.70
C PRO A 104 -2.55 2.21 -11.18
N PHE A 105 -1.85 3.04 -10.40
CA PHE A 105 -1.89 2.97 -8.94
C PHE A 105 -3.30 3.19 -8.39
N MET A 106 -3.98 4.24 -8.83
CA MET A 106 -5.33 4.57 -8.36
C MET A 106 -6.36 3.53 -8.76
N THR A 107 -6.21 2.90 -9.94
CA THR A 107 -7.07 1.80 -10.37
C THR A 107 -6.90 0.60 -9.44
N GLU A 108 -5.66 0.25 -9.09
CA GLU A 108 -5.38 -0.86 -8.19
C GLU A 108 -5.91 -0.57 -6.77
N LEU A 109 -5.68 0.64 -6.25
CA LEU A 109 -6.19 1.07 -4.95
C LEU A 109 -7.73 1.03 -4.91
N TRP A 110 -8.40 1.50 -5.96
CA TRP A 110 -9.85 1.52 -5.98
C TRP A 110 -10.46 0.13 -6.09
N ASN A 111 -9.86 -0.75 -6.90
CA ASN A 111 -10.25 -2.17 -6.94
C ASN A 111 -10.10 -2.84 -5.57
N LEU A 112 -9.03 -2.53 -4.84
CA LEU A 112 -8.79 -3.06 -3.50
C LEU A 112 -9.87 -2.61 -2.51
N LEU A 113 -10.24 -1.32 -2.53
CA LEU A 113 -11.29 -0.79 -1.67
C LEU A 113 -12.67 -1.34 -2.04
N VAL A 114 -12.94 -1.53 -3.33
CA VAL A 114 -14.15 -2.18 -3.85
C VAL A 114 -14.25 -3.64 -3.38
N ASP A 115 -13.15 -4.38 -3.42
CA ASP A 115 -13.09 -5.76 -2.93
C ASP A 115 -13.30 -5.81 -1.41
N ALA A 116 -12.67 -4.90 -0.66
CA ALA A 116 -12.87 -4.77 0.78
C ALA A 116 -14.33 -4.50 1.17
N GLU A 117 -15.00 -3.57 0.47
CA GLU A 117 -16.43 -3.26 0.70
C GLU A 117 -17.33 -4.48 0.50
N GLY A 118 -16.98 -5.35 -0.45
CA GLY A 118 -17.73 -6.57 -0.75
C GLY A 118 -17.53 -7.70 0.27
N GLN A 119 -16.62 -7.55 1.23
CA GLN A 119 -16.35 -8.53 2.27
C GLN A 119 -16.97 -8.11 3.61
N ASP A 120 -17.64 -9.04 4.29
CA ASP A 120 -18.21 -8.79 5.63
C ASP A 120 -17.15 -8.41 6.68
N SER A 121 -15.90 -8.84 6.46
CA SER A 121 -14.75 -8.53 7.33
C SER A 121 -14.13 -7.16 7.06
N GLY A 122 -14.47 -6.50 5.94
CA GLY A 122 -13.84 -5.27 5.50
C GLY A 122 -12.38 -5.44 5.03
N ILE A 123 -11.93 -6.68 4.83
CA ILE A 123 -10.57 -7.02 4.39
C ILE A 123 -10.61 -7.50 2.94
N PRO A 124 -9.85 -6.88 2.02
CA PRO A 124 -9.78 -7.34 0.63
C PRO A 124 -9.22 -8.78 0.51
N ASN A 125 -9.82 -9.58 -0.37
CA ASN A 125 -9.36 -10.93 -0.71
C ASN A 125 -7.93 -10.92 -1.25
N GLN A 126 -7.59 -9.91 -2.05
CA GLN A 126 -6.23 -9.75 -2.59
C GLN A 126 -5.18 -9.72 -1.45
N LEU A 127 -5.50 -9.15 -0.29
CA LEU A 127 -4.59 -9.13 0.86
C LEU A 127 -4.58 -10.47 1.61
N LEU A 128 -5.72 -11.15 1.72
CA LEU A 128 -5.81 -12.47 2.34
C LEU A 128 -4.95 -13.48 1.57
N ASP A 129 -5.07 -13.49 0.25
CA ASP A 129 -4.33 -14.40 -0.61
C ASP A 129 -2.84 -14.07 -0.63
N SER A 130 -2.48 -12.78 -0.68
CA SER A 130 -1.10 -12.34 -0.57
C SER A 130 -0.46 -12.78 0.76
N LYS A 131 -1.17 -12.63 1.88
CA LYS A 131 -0.65 -13.06 3.20
C LYS A 131 -0.52 -14.58 3.31
N LYS A 132 -1.46 -15.35 2.75
CA LYS A 132 -1.38 -16.81 2.70
C LYS A 132 -0.13 -17.27 1.95
N LEU A 133 0.11 -16.71 0.76
CA LEU A 133 1.27 -17.04 -0.06
C LEU A 133 2.60 -16.71 0.66
N GLU A 134 2.69 -15.53 1.27
CA GLU A 134 3.89 -15.13 2.02
C GLU A 134 4.14 -16.06 3.23
N TYR A 135 3.08 -16.47 3.92
CA TYR A 135 3.18 -17.42 5.04
C TYR A 135 3.68 -18.80 4.57
N GLU A 136 3.19 -19.30 3.44
CA GLU A 136 3.64 -20.56 2.88
C GLU A 136 5.10 -20.53 2.42
N GLU A 137 5.55 -19.44 1.79
CA GLU A 137 6.95 -19.27 1.38
C GLU A 137 7.89 -19.24 2.58
N LYS A 138 7.57 -18.44 3.61
CA LYS A 138 8.35 -18.39 4.86
C LYS A 138 8.41 -19.75 5.54
N LYS A 139 7.31 -20.50 5.54
CA LYS A 139 7.27 -21.86 6.10
C LYS A 139 8.19 -22.82 5.33
N LYS A 140 8.19 -22.76 3.99
CA LYS A 140 9.08 -23.57 3.14
C LYS A 140 10.55 -23.19 3.35
N GLU A 141 10.86 -21.90 3.43
CA GLU A 141 12.21 -21.42 3.69
C GLU A 141 12.72 -21.89 5.07
N LEU A 142 11.91 -21.73 6.11
CA LEU A 142 12.25 -22.19 7.46
C LEU A 142 12.49 -23.70 7.50
N GLN A 143 11.67 -24.49 6.79
CA GLN A 143 11.89 -25.93 6.67
C GLN A 143 13.22 -26.27 5.99
N ARG A 144 13.57 -25.59 4.90
CA ARG A 144 14.87 -25.77 4.22
C ARG A 144 16.04 -25.41 5.13
N LEU A 145 15.93 -24.33 5.90
CA LEU A 145 16.96 -23.90 6.85
C LEU A 145 17.14 -24.93 7.97
N LEU A 146 16.05 -25.44 8.53
CA LEU A 146 16.07 -26.48 9.57
C LEU A 146 16.69 -27.79 9.04
N GLU A 147 16.35 -28.20 7.82
CA GLU A 147 16.91 -29.39 7.19
C GLU A 147 18.42 -29.23 6.95
N ARG A 148 18.84 -28.08 6.41
CA ARG A 148 20.26 -27.76 6.23
C ARG A 148 21.02 -27.76 7.56
N GLN A 149 20.42 -27.20 8.61
CA GLN A 149 21.01 -27.17 9.95
C GLN A 149 21.19 -28.60 10.50
N LYS A 150 20.19 -29.47 10.36
CA LYS A 150 20.28 -30.88 10.76
C LYS A 150 21.40 -31.63 10.05
N LEU A 151 21.52 -31.45 8.73
CA LEU A 151 22.59 -32.08 7.93
C LEU A 151 23.98 -31.63 8.38
N LEU A 152 24.15 -30.34 8.69
CA LEU A 152 25.42 -29.81 9.21
C LEU A 152 25.78 -30.42 10.57
N TYR A 153 24.82 -30.52 11.51
CA TYR A 153 25.06 -31.16 12.81
C TYR A 153 25.46 -32.63 12.67
N GLN A 154 24.77 -33.39 11.80
CA GLN A 154 25.11 -34.79 11.55
C GLN A 154 26.51 -34.94 10.94
N ALA A 155 26.89 -34.07 10.00
CA ALA A 155 28.21 -34.09 9.39
C ALA A 155 29.33 -33.76 10.41
N ILE A 156 29.09 -32.79 11.29
CA ILE A 156 30.02 -32.46 12.38
C ILE A 156 30.18 -33.64 13.34
N GLU A 157 29.08 -34.23 13.81
CA GLU A 157 29.14 -35.40 14.69
C GLU A 157 29.88 -36.58 14.04
N TYR A 158 29.63 -36.82 12.76
CA TYR A 158 30.32 -37.87 12.01
C TYR A 158 31.82 -37.59 11.93
N ALA A 159 32.22 -36.35 11.60
CA ALA A 159 33.62 -35.93 11.54
C ALA A 159 34.33 -36.03 12.91
N GLU A 160 33.65 -35.74 14.01
CA GLU A 160 34.21 -35.93 15.35
C GLU A 160 34.40 -37.40 15.70
N LYS A 161 33.43 -38.26 15.37
CA LYS A 161 33.50 -39.71 15.60
C LYS A 161 34.64 -40.34 14.80
N THR A 162 34.80 -39.98 13.53
CA THR A 162 35.90 -40.49 12.68
C THR A 162 37.26 -40.01 13.17
N ARG A 163 37.38 -38.74 13.60
CA ARG A 163 38.62 -38.19 14.17
C ARG A 163 39.03 -38.85 15.50
N LYS A 164 38.05 -39.22 16.34
CA LYS A 164 38.33 -39.95 17.59
C LYS A 164 38.81 -41.38 17.32
N LYS A 165 38.17 -42.11 16.40
CA LYS A 165 38.59 -43.47 16.01
C LYS A 165 40.02 -43.51 15.45
N THR A 166 40.35 -42.61 14.51
CA THR A 166 41.71 -42.56 13.92
C THR A 166 42.80 -42.22 14.95
N LYS A 167 42.49 -41.48 16.01
CA LYS A 167 43.44 -41.22 17.10
C LYS A 167 43.65 -42.44 18.02
N THR A 168 42.65 -43.29 18.18
CA THR A 168 42.74 -44.49 19.04
C THR A 168 43.43 -45.66 18.34
N GLU A 169 43.36 -45.74 17.01
CA GLU A 169 44.04 -46.79 16.22
C GLU A 169 45.54 -46.52 15.98
N GLN A 170 46.01 -45.30 16.28
CA GLN A 170 47.42 -44.89 16.12
C GLN A 170 48.23 -44.91 17.43
N GLN A 171 47.64 -45.39 18.53
CA GLN A 171 48.30 -45.64 19.83
C GLN A 171 48.32 -47.13 20.12
#